data_AF-A0A1I6U0S7-F1
#
_entry.id   AF-A0A1I6U0S7-F1
#
_cell.length_a   1.000
_cell.length_b   1.000
_cell.length_c   1.000
_cell.angle_alpha   90.00
_cell.angle_beta   90.00
_cell.angle_gamma   90.00
#
_symmetry.space_group_name_H-M   'P 1'
#
loop_
_entity.id
_entity.type
_entity.pdbx_description
1 polymer ?
#
loop_
_entity_poly.entity_id
_entity_poly.type
_entity_poly.pdbx_seq_one_letter_code
_entity_poly.pdbx_strand_id
1 'polypeptide(L)'
;MAREILDYAASVPLSVQTGAIPVPTTPARLQLASVGIFIPPPHAGANRVEITATVGLENLSLSMVGRDVRFRIFRDGGEIFNERQTVESSTLANLDTTFTFHTVDFNLTQGFHIYFVTVESIDFVGSVIGPITLSALAIGTENVANRDQILNYQASVPQSVQGVAPSVNIPNTPARVQLAGLGIFIPTANNGNNRVQLKATIGVQLVPPASSSSLFRIFRDGGEIFNTEIFLDKVILDNNSSSFHTIDFNVSAGFHVYTLTVEQTSGPPMSTQVIGPIVFSGLVIGVDTTVATNQNNQVLDYNASVPRSVQVTENPLIIPVTPSRLQLAGTGVFIPPIPTGANRVQLQGTIGCRGFSIGSNFYSQLRIRIFRDGGEIFNAPYALISQINFFTISVQTIDFNVSPHFHTYTMTVEAIDIATVNTGEVIGPITLSALVIGPLTQ
;
A
#
# COMPACT_ATOMS: atom_id res chain seq x y z
N MET A 1 -15.34 7.75 19.91
CA MET A 1 -16.68 7.25 19.52
C MET A 1 -16.47 6.38 18.28
N ALA A 2 -17.05 5.17 18.25
CA ALA A 2 -16.78 4.15 17.24
C ALA A 2 -17.30 4.57 15.85
N ARG A 3 -16.66 4.05 14.80
CA ARG A 3 -17.03 4.25 13.40
C ARG A 3 -17.72 2.99 12.87
N GLU A 4 -18.51 3.17 11.82
CA GLU A 4 -19.26 2.10 11.16
C GLU A 4 -18.68 1.81 9.77
N ILE A 5 -18.54 0.53 9.42
CA ILE A 5 -18.32 0.14 8.02
C ILE A 5 -19.66 0.24 7.29
N LEU A 6 -19.73 1.16 6.34
CA LEU A 6 -20.94 1.36 5.52
C LEU A 6 -21.02 0.31 4.42
N ASP A 7 -19.88 0.08 3.76
CA ASP A 7 -19.75 -0.85 2.65
C ASP A 7 -18.29 -1.27 2.45
N TYR A 8 -18.10 -2.44 1.84
CA TYR A 8 -16.81 -2.93 1.41
C TYR A 8 -16.94 -3.68 0.09
N ALA A 9 -16.17 -3.24 -0.90
CA ALA A 9 -16.11 -3.89 -2.19
C ALA A 9 -14.65 -4.10 -2.62
N ALA A 10 -14.40 -5.23 -3.24
CA ALA A 10 -13.10 -5.55 -3.81
C ALA A 10 -13.28 -6.32 -5.12
N SER A 11 -12.40 -6.07 -6.08
CA SER A 11 -12.29 -6.90 -7.28
C SER A 11 -11.59 -8.20 -6.94
N VAL A 12 -12.07 -9.31 -7.51
CA VAL A 12 -11.33 -10.58 -7.47
C VAL A 12 -9.98 -10.35 -8.16
N PRO A 13 -8.84 -10.78 -7.56
CA PRO A 13 -7.55 -10.57 -8.17
C PRO A 13 -7.51 -11.25 -9.53
N LEU A 14 -7.24 -10.47 -10.58
CA LEU A 14 -6.94 -11.06 -11.87
C LEU A 14 -5.49 -11.53 -11.83
N SER A 15 -5.28 -12.84 -11.71
CA SER A 15 -3.95 -13.44 -11.74
C SER A 15 -3.28 -13.21 -13.09
N VAL A 16 -1.95 -13.04 -13.08
CA VAL A 16 -1.11 -13.05 -14.27
C VAL A 16 -1.32 -14.38 -15.00
N GLN A 17 -2.06 -14.39 -16.11
CA GLN A 17 -1.99 -15.44 -17.15
C GLN A 17 -2.99 -15.32 -18.33
N THR A 18 -3.94 -14.38 -18.34
CA THR A 18 -4.83 -14.20 -19.51
C THR A 18 -4.62 -12.85 -20.19
N GLY A 19 -3.66 -12.81 -21.11
CA GLY A 19 -3.48 -11.75 -22.09
C GLY A 19 -2.83 -10.48 -21.54
N ALA A 20 -1.59 -10.21 -21.94
CA ALA A 20 -0.97 -8.90 -21.76
C ALA A 20 -1.82 -7.85 -22.50
N ILE A 21 -2.25 -6.79 -21.81
CA ILE A 21 -3.04 -5.71 -22.40
C ILE A 21 -2.11 -4.50 -22.59
N PRO A 22 -1.84 -4.06 -23.83
CA PRO A 22 -0.98 -2.91 -24.06
C PRO A 22 -1.50 -1.66 -23.34
N VAL A 23 -0.60 -0.92 -22.71
CA VAL A 23 -0.94 0.36 -22.08
C VAL A 23 -1.12 1.43 -23.18
N PRO A 24 -2.30 2.04 -23.31
CA PRO A 24 -2.55 3.01 -24.36
C PRO A 24 -1.89 4.36 -24.04
N THR A 25 -1.45 5.08 -25.07
CA THR A 25 -0.88 6.42 -24.92
C THR A 25 -1.94 7.43 -24.44
N THR A 26 -1.54 8.33 -23.54
CA THR A 26 -2.37 9.45 -23.05
C THR A 26 -2.99 10.20 -24.25
N PRO A 27 -4.30 10.52 -24.25
CA PRO A 27 -5.27 10.44 -23.15
C PRO A 27 -6.20 9.20 -23.18
N ALA A 28 -5.85 8.16 -23.95
CA ALA A 28 -6.78 7.10 -24.32
C ALA A 28 -7.19 6.13 -23.20
N ARG A 29 -6.49 6.13 -22.04
CA ARG A 29 -6.80 5.45 -20.76
C ARG A 29 -7.39 4.04 -20.85
N LEU A 30 -6.67 3.05 -20.34
CA LEU A 30 -7.18 1.70 -20.11
C LEU A 30 -7.80 1.58 -18.71
N GLN A 31 -9.08 1.23 -18.61
CA GLN A 31 -9.72 0.87 -17.34
C GLN A 31 -9.32 -0.55 -16.93
N LEU A 32 -8.82 -0.71 -15.71
CA LEU A 32 -8.26 -1.97 -15.21
C LEU A 32 -9.22 -2.73 -14.32
N ALA A 33 -9.89 -2.03 -13.41
CA ALA A 33 -10.84 -2.61 -12.48
C ALA A 33 -11.86 -1.55 -12.03
N SER A 34 -13.02 -2.01 -11.57
CA SER A 34 -14.03 -1.17 -10.92
C SER A 34 -14.63 -1.87 -9.70
N VAL A 35 -15.06 -1.06 -8.73
CA VAL A 35 -15.83 -1.49 -7.55
C VAL A 35 -16.94 -0.49 -7.29
N GLY A 36 -18.03 -0.96 -6.70
CA GLY A 36 -19.17 -0.15 -6.31
C GLY A 36 -19.24 0.00 -4.80
N ILE A 37 -19.55 1.20 -4.33
CA ILE A 37 -19.72 1.51 -2.90
C ILE A 37 -21.07 2.19 -2.69
N PHE A 38 -21.86 1.67 -1.76
CA PHE A 38 -23.11 2.27 -1.36
C PHE A 38 -22.96 3.11 -0.08
N ILE A 39 -23.42 4.36 -0.15
CA ILE A 39 -23.49 5.27 0.99
C ILE A 39 -24.95 5.40 1.43
N PRO A 40 -25.32 4.88 2.61
CA PRO A 40 -26.68 4.99 3.11
C PRO A 40 -27.03 6.44 3.51
N PRO A 41 -28.32 6.83 3.44
CA PRO A 41 -28.77 8.20 3.73
C PRO A 41 -28.25 8.83 5.03
N PRO A 42 -28.17 8.11 6.18
CA PRO A 42 -27.71 8.71 7.43
C PRO A 42 -26.24 9.18 7.41
N HIS A 43 -25.44 8.72 6.45
CA HIS A 43 -24.00 9.01 6.37
C HIS A 43 -23.65 9.90 5.17
N ALA A 44 -24.65 10.45 4.46
CA ALA A 44 -24.42 11.39 3.36
C ALA A 44 -23.64 12.62 3.84
N GLY A 45 -22.55 12.94 3.14
CA GLY A 45 -21.67 14.07 3.48
C GLY A 45 -20.78 13.85 4.71
N ALA A 46 -20.90 12.69 5.38
CA ALA A 46 -20.24 12.38 6.64
C ALA A 46 -19.62 10.97 6.59
N ASN A 47 -18.88 10.70 5.52
CA ASN A 47 -18.24 9.42 5.26
C ASN A 47 -16.89 9.61 4.60
N ARG A 48 -16.11 8.54 4.59
CA ARG A 48 -14.83 8.44 3.89
C ARG A 48 -14.75 7.09 3.21
N VAL A 49 -14.12 7.04 2.04
CA VAL A 49 -13.86 5.78 1.33
C VAL A 49 -12.36 5.63 1.18
N GLU A 50 -11.80 4.61 1.81
CA GLU A 50 -10.40 4.22 1.62
C GLU A 50 -10.28 3.33 0.38
N ILE A 51 -9.49 3.74 -0.61
CA ILE A 51 -9.27 3.00 -1.85
C ILE A 51 -7.81 2.53 -1.91
N THR A 52 -7.60 1.27 -2.27
CA THR A 52 -6.27 0.70 -2.55
C THR A 52 -6.31 -0.06 -3.87
N ALA A 53 -5.31 0.14 -4.72
CA ALA A 53 -5.17 -0.57 -5.98
C ALA A 53 -3.77 -1.19 -6.09
N THR A 54 -3.69 -2.37 -6.71
CA THR A 54 -2.45 -3.01 -7.12
C THR A 54 -2.50 -3.34 -8.60
N VAL A 55 -1.45 -3.00 -9.34
CA VAL A 55 -1.35 -3.22 -10.79
C VAL A 55 0.05 -3.72 -11.13
N GLY A 56 0.14 -4.88 -11.77
CA GLY A 56 1.39 -5.37 -12.37
C GLY A 56 1.52 -5.02 -13.84
N LEU A 57 2.69 -4.52 -14.20
CA LEU A 57 3.09 -4.09 -15.54
C LEU A 57 4.32 -4.87 -16.00
N GLU A 58 4.36 -5.20 -17.29
CA GLU A 58 5.56 -5.64 -18.01
C GLU A 58 6.12 -4.42 -18.76
N ASN A 59 7.39 -4.10 -18.52
CA ASN A 59 8.12 -3.13 -19.32
C ASN A 59 8.79 -3.81 -20.52
N LEU A 60 8.33 -3.48 -21.72
CA LEU A 60 8.87 -3.99 -22.98
C LEU A 60 9.97 -3.09 -23.56
N SER A 61 10.24 -1.95 -22.92
CA SER A 61 11.27 -1.01 -23.35
C SER A 61 12.64 -1.46 -22.84
N LEU A 62 13.57 -1.66 -23.77
CA LEU A 62 15.00 -1.81 -23.46
C LEU A 62 15.73 -0.46 -23.33
N SER A 63 14.99 0.66 -23.39
CA SER A 63 15.50 2.01 -23.21
C SER A 63 15.45 2.41 -21.73
N MET A 64 16.44 3.19 -21.26
CA MET A 64 16.42 3.83 -19.94
C MET A 64 15.74 5.20 -19.95
N VAL A 65 15.11 5.58 -21.06
CA VAL A 65 14.34 6.83 -21.21
C VAL A 65 12.94 6.49 -21.69
N GLY A 66 11.95 7.25 -21.23
CA GLY A 66 10.56 7.12 -21.66
C GLY A 66 9.88 5.90 -21.06
N ARG A 67 9.47 6.00 -19.80
CA ARG A 67 9.00 4.86 -18.99
C ARG A 67 7.91 5.23 -18.00
N ASP A 68 7.33 6.40 -18.17
CA ASP A 68 6.36 6.92 -17.23
C ASP A 68 4.96 6.48 -17.63
N VAL A 69 4.28 5.91 -16.64
CA VAL A 69 2.86 5.65 -16.67
C VAL A 69 2.16 6.61 -15.74
N ARG A 70 0.88 6.84 -16.03
CA ARG A 70 -0.02 7.55 -15.13
C ARG A 70 -1.13 6.63 -14.69
N PHE A 71 -1.28 6.48 -13.38
CA PHE A 71 -2.44 5.87 -12.76
C PHE A 71 -3.43 6.95 -12.35
N ARG A 72 -4.72 6.66 -12.48
CA ARG A 72 -5.80 7.54 -12.02
C ARG A 72 -6.91 6.72 -11.38
N ILE A 73 -7.58 7.30 -10.39
CA ILE A 73 -8.82 6.76 -9.83
C ILE A 73 -9.93 7.78 -10.07
N PHE A 74 -11.05 7.28 -10.58
CA PHE A 74 -12.25 8.05 -10.81
C PHE A 74 -13.37 7.57 -9.90
N ARG A 75 -14.20 8.51 -9.43
CA ARG A 75 -15.51 8.29 -8.83
C ARG A 75 -16.57 8.88 -9.74
N ASP A 76 -17.51 8.07 -10.22
CA ASP A 76 -18.64 8.51 -11.06
C ASP A 76 -18.20 9.35 -12.28
N GLY A 77 -17.04 9.01 -12.85
CA GLY A 77 -16.43 9.72 -13.97
C GLY A 77 -15.58 10.95 -13.60
N GLY A 78 -15.63 11.42 -12.35
CA GLY A 78 -14.76 12.49 -11.84
C GLY A 78 -13.45 11.94 -11.29
N GLU A 79 -12.32 12.56 -11.63
CA GLU A 79 -11.01 12.17 -11.11
C GLU A 79 -10.85 12.60 -9.66
N ILE A 80 -10.39 11.68 -8.80
CA ILE A 80 -10.12 11.94 -7.39
C ILE A 80 -8.67 11.68 -6.99
N PHE A 81 -7.91 11.03 -7.86
CA PHE A 81 -6.52 10.68 -7.64
C PHE A 81 -5.80 10.55 -8.97
N ASN A 82 -4.56 11.02 -9.00
CA ASN A 82 -3.62 10.76 -10.07
C ASN A 82 -2.23 10.54 -9.48
N GLU A 83 -1.44 9.75 -10.18
CA GLU A 83 -0.07 9.44 -9.81
C GLU A 83 0.73 9.15 -11.07
N ARG A 84 1.95 9.67 -11.13
CA ARG A 84 2.94 9.34 -12.16
C ARG A 84 3.95 8.39 -11.54
N GLN A 85 4.25 7.31 -12.27
CA GLN A 85 5.23 6.31 -11.87
C GLN A 85 6.22 6.07 -13.00
N THR A 86 7.50 6.04 -12.67
CA THR A 86 8.54 5.58 -13.57
C THR A 86 8.65 4.06 -13.46
N VAL A 87 8.43 3.36 -14.58
CA VAL A 87 8.51 1.90 -14.61
C VAL A 87 9.95 1.48 -14.86
N GLU A 88 10.47 0.62 -13.99
CA GLU A 88 11.84 0.13 -14.14
C GLU A 88 12.05 -0.59 -15.46
N SER A 89 13.22 -0.39 -16.07
CA SER A 89 13.62 -1.07 -17.31
C SER A 89 15.04 -1.60 -17.22
N SER A 90 15.31 -2.58 -18.08
CA SER A 90 16.63 -3.15 -18.28
C SER A 90 16.97 -3.11 -19.77
N THR A 91 18.23 -2.85 -20.10
CA THR A 91 18.70 -2.96 -21.48
C THR A 91 18.88 -4.41 -21.94
N LEU A 92 18.71 -5.39 -21.03
CA LEU A 92 19.03 -6.80 -21.26
C LEU A 92 17.79 -7.72 -21.22
N ALA A 93 16.71 -7.29 -20.58
CA ALA A 93 15.50 -8.10 -20.40
C ALA A 93 14.28 -7.22 -20.14
N ASN A 94 13.09 -7.77 -20.39
CA ASN A 94 11.84 -7.18 -19.89
C ASN A 94 11.83 -7.25 -18.36
N LEU A 95 11.31 -6.20 -17.72
CA LEU A 95 11.12 -6.18 -16.28
C LEU A 95 9.63 -6.09 -15.94
N ASP A 96 9.20 -7.04 -15.12
CA ASP A 96 7.88 -7.03 -14.53
C ASP A 96 7.94 -6.34 -13.18
N THR A 97 6.99 -5.45 -12.94
CA THR A 97 6.90 -4.75 -11.66
C THR A 97 5.46 -4.54 -11.25
N THR A 98 5.24 -4.52 -9.94
CA THR A 98 3.93 -4.35 -9.35
C THR A 98 3.90 -3.07 -8.52
N PHE A 99 2.90 -2.23 -8.81
CA PHE A 99 2.66 -0.99 -8.07
C PHE A 99 1.46 -1.17 -7.15
N THR A 100 1.56 -0.68 -5.92
CA THR A 100 0.44 -0.59 -4.98
C THR A 100 0.34 0.83 -4.47
N PHE A 101 -0.84 1.44 -4.58
CA PHE A 101 -1.09 2.81 -4.13
C PHE A 101 -2.45 2.92 -3.46
N HIS A 102 -2.57 3.92 -2.58
CA HIS A 102 -3.80 4.19 -1.82
C HIS A 102 -4.22 5.66 -1.89
N THR A 103 -5.52 5.90 -1.82
CA THR A 103 -6.12 7.22 -1.67
C THR A 103 -7.34 7.17 -0.74
N VAL A 104 -7.85 8.34 -0.35
CA VAL A 104 -9.07 8.47 0.46
C VAL A 104 -9.99 9.51 -0.16
N ASP A 105 -11.25 9.13 -0.35
CA ASP A 105 -12.30 10.04 -0.81
C ASP A 105 -13.20 10.45 0.36
N PHE A 106 -13.80 11.64 0.29
CA PHE A 106 -14.48 12.28 1.41
C PHE A 106 -15.88 12.76 1.03
N ASN A 107 -16.75 12.75 2.03
CA ASN A 107 -18.04 13.46 2.03
C ASN A 107 -18.93 13.09 0.84
N LEU A 108 -18.99 11.79 0.49
CA LEU A 108 -19.84 11.33 -0.60
C LEU A 108 -21.30 11.59 -0.27
N THR A 109 -22.10 11.86 -1.30
CA THR A 109 -23.56 11.90 -1.20
C THR A 109 -24.12 10.51 -0.90
N GLN A 110 -25.41 10.44 -0.53
CA GLN A 110 -26.09 9.14 -0.48
C GLN A 110 -26.17 8.50 -1.87
N GLY A 111 -26.21 7.18 -1.91
CA GLY A 111 -26.42 6.41 -3.14
C GLY A 111 -25.24 5.49 -3.47
N PHE A 112 -25.29 4.94 -4.69
CA PHE A 112 -24.26 4.04 -5.19
C PHE A 112 -23.25 4.81 -6.02
N HIS A 113 -21.97 4.64 -5.70
CA HIS A 113 -20.83 5.30 -6.33
C HIS A 113 -19.91 4.26 -6.95
N ILE A 114 -19.47 4.51 -8.18
CA ILE A 114 -18.56 3.60 -8.89
C ILE A 114 -17.15 4.18 -8.88
N TYR A 115 -16.23 3.40 -8.32
CA TYR A 115 -14.80 3.65 -8.41
C TYR A 115 -14.19 2.81 -9.51
N PHE A 116 -13.31 3.40 -10.30
CA PHE A 116 -12.50 2.64 -11.24
C PHE A 116 -11.09 3.21 -11.36
N VAL A 117 -10.13 2.31 -11.57
CA VAL A 117 -8.72 2.63 -11.75
C VAL A 117 -8.34 2.50 -13.22
N THR A 118 -7.57 3.45 -13.73
CA THR A 118 -7.08 3.47 -15.11
C THR A 118 -5.57 3.61 -15.17
N VAL A 119 -4.98 3.15 -16.26
CA VAL A 119 -3.58 3.42 -16.63
C VAL A 119 -3.49 4.04 -18.02
N GLU A 120 -2.55 4.94 -18.22
CA GLU A 120 -2.16 5.48 -19.52
C GLU A 120 -0.65 5.67 -19.59
N SER A 121 -0.10 5.54 -20.79
CA SER A 121 1.31 5.79 -21.06
C SER A 121 1.53 7.29 -21.27
N ILE A 122 2.50 7.88 -20.56
CA ILE A 122 3.03 9.20 -20.88
C ILE A 122 4.09 9.04 -21.97
N ASP A 123 5.02 8.12 -21.74
CA ASP A 123 6.08 7.73 -22.67
C ASP A 123 6.53 6.26 -22.47
N PHE A 124 5.70 5.46 -21.81
CA PHE A 124 5.92 4.05 -21.53
C PHE A 124 5.54 3.12 -22.69
N VAL A 125 6.33 2.05 -22.90
CA VAL A 125 6.02 0.95 -23.83
C VAL A 125 5.97 -0.36 -23.04
N GLY A 126 4.76 -0.91 -22.90
CA GLY A 126 4.57 -2.15 -22.17
C GLY A 126 3.10 -2.52 -22.02
N SER A 127 2.85 -3.51 -21.18
CA SER A 127 1.53 -4.10 -21.01
C SER A 127 1.15 -4.27 -19.54
N VAL A 128 -0.14 -4.26 -19.27
CA VAL A 128 -0.67 -4.76 -18.00
C VAL A 128 -0.66 -6.28 -18.06
N ILE A 129 -0.01 -6.90 -17.08
CA ILE A 129 0.11 -8.36 -16.96
C ILE A 129 -0.56 -8.90 -15.70
N GLY A 130 -0.93 -8.03 -14.76
CA GLY A 130 -1.44 -8.40 -13.45
C GLY A 130 -0.33 -8.57 -12.40
N PRO A 131 -0.66 -8.72 -11.11
CA PRO A 131 -2.02 -8.77 -10.58
C PRO A 131 -2.77 -7.45 -10.77
N ILE A 132 -4.09 -7.52 -10.91
CA ILE A 132 -4.98 -6.36 -10.85
C ILE A 132 -5.91 -6.55 -9.66
N THR A 133 -5.80 -5.65 -8.67
CA THR A 133 -6.73 -5.58 -7.53
C THR A 133 -7.17 -4.15 -7.30
N LEU A 134 -8.42 -3.97 -6.91
CA LEU A 134 -8.99 -2.72 -6.44
C LEU A 134 -9.90 -3.04 -5.25
N SER A 135 -9.71 -2.35 -4.13
CA SER A 135 -10.57 -2.44 -2.96
C SER A 135 -11.00 -1.06 -2.50
N ALA A 136 -12.24 -0.94 -2.02
CA ALA A 136 -12.79 0.25 -1.43
C ALA A 136 -13.51 -0.09 -0.11
N LEU A 137 -13.16 0.61 0.97
CA LEU A 137 -13.76 0.48 2.30
C LEU A 137 -14.43 1.81 2.68
N ALA A 138 -15.75 1.81 2.79
CA ALA A 138 -16.53 2.99 3.18
C ALA A 138 -16.74 3.00 4.70
N ILE A 139 -16.39 4.12 5.33
CA ILE A 139 -16.43 4.31 6.78
C ILE A 139 -17.26 5.56 7.08
N GLY A 140 -18.32 5.39 7.86
CA GLY A 140 -19.24 6.45 8.25
C GLY A 140 -18.83 7.19 9.53
N THR A 141 -19.45 8.34 9.76
CA THR A 141 -19.55 8.89 11.13
C THR A 141 -20.39 8.00 12.03
N GLU A 142 -20.23 8.26 13.33
CA GLU A 142 -20.73 7.50 14.47
C GLU A 142 -22.14 6.92 14.32
N ASN A 143 -22.30 5.70 14.85
CA ASN A 143 -23.59 5.13 15.14
C ASN A 143 -23.54 4.53 16.55
N VAL A 144 -24.33 5.10 17.47
CA VAL A 144 -24.38 4.72 18.89
C VAL A 144 -24.90 3.29 19.09
N ALA A 145 -25.55 2.72 18.07
CA ALA A 145 -26.05 1.35 18.09
C ALA A 145 -25.02 0.31 17.58
N ASN A 146 -23.89 0.75 17.01
CA ASN A 146 -23.01 -0.13 16.27
C ASN A 146 -21.77 -0.54 17.09
N ARG A 147 -21.47 -1.83 17.08
CA ARG A 147 -20.33 -2.44 17.80
C ARG A 147 -19.24 -2.93 16.84
N ASP A 148 -19.07 -2.26 15.72
CA ASP A 148 -17.93 -2.50 14.82
C ASP A 148 -16.59 -2.30 15.56
N GLN A 149 -15.59 -3.10 15.20
CA GLN A 149 -14.24 -2.99 15.78
C GLN A 149 -13.52 -1.69 15.38
N ILE A 150 -14.04 -0.92 14.43
CA ILE A 150 -13.41 0.34 14.03
C ILE A 150 -13.71 1.41 15.08
N LEU A 151 -12.73 1.72 15.92
CA LEU A 151 -12.89 2.70 17.00
C LEU A 151 -12.77 4.13 16.52
N ASN A 152 -11.98 4.35 15.46
CA ASN A 152 -11.75 5.64 14.85
C ASN A 152 -11.13 5.46 13.47
N TYR A 153 -11.31 6.43 12.60
CA TYR A 153 -10.64 6.50 11.31
C TYR A 153 -10.32 7.96 11.01
N GLN A 154 -9.06 8.24 10.68
CA GLN A 154 -8.58 9.55 10.28
C GLN A 154 -7.77 9.45 9.00
N ALA A 155 -7.92 10.44 8.13
CA ALA A 155 -7.16 10.54 6.90
C ALA A 155 -6.91 12.01 6.57
N SER A 156 -5.74 12.31 6.03
CA SER A 156 -5.48 13.59 5.38
C SER A 156 -6.31 13.65 4.10
N VAL A 157 -6.83 14.83 3.77
CA VAL A 157 -7.39 15.05 2.43
C VAL A 157 -6.25 14.87 1.43
N PRO A 158 -6.36 13.97 0.43
CA PRO A 158 -5.34 13.80 -0.58
C PRO A 158 -5.01 15.14 -1.21
N GLN A 159 -3.74 15.52 -1.15
CA GLN A 159 -3.25 16.56 -2.03
C GLN A 159 -2.91 15.88 -3.34
N SER A 160 -3.85 15.86 -4.28
CA SER A 160 -3.61 15.43 -5.68
C SER A 160 -2.61 16.39 -6.32
N VAL A 161 -1.73 15.90 -7.21
CA VAL A 161 -0.73 16.80 -7.80
C VAL A 161 -0.41 16.50 -9.26
N GLN A 162 -0.89 17.43 -10.07
CA GLN A 162 -0.06 18.18 -11.02
C GLN A 162 -0.76 19.52 -11.27
N GLY A 163 -0.11 20.66 -10.95
CA GLY A 163 -0.60 22.01 -11.30
C GLY A 163 -1.53 22.73 -10.29
N VAL A 164 -1.85 22.13 -9.14
CA VAL A 164 -2.77 22.74 -8.14
C VAL A 164 -2.05 23.28 -6.90
N ALA A 165 -0.93 22.68 -6.49
CA ALA A 165 -0.11 23.13 -5.36
C ALA A 165 1.40 23.12 -5.72
N PRO A 166 2.21 24.02 -5.15
CA PRO A 166 3.67 24.02 -5.32
C PRO A 166 4.30 22.72 -4.78
N SER A 167 5.42 22.31 -5.39
CA SER A 167 6.24 21.22 -4.84
C SER A 167 6.84 21.59 -3.48
N VAL A 168 7.11 20.58 -2.66
CA VAL A 168 7.73 20.75 -1.34
C VAL A 168 9.14 20.18 -1.39
N ASN A 169 10.15 21.04 -1.24
CA ASN A 169 11.55 20.61 -1.20
C ASN A 169 11.83 19.77 0.04
N ILE A 170 12.59 18.69 -0.13
CA ILE A 170 13.01 17.83 0.97
C ILE A 170 14.35 18.34 1.51
N PRO A 171 14.44 18.73 2.80
CA PRO A 171 15.69 19.19 3.40
C PRO A 171 16.61 18.01 3.73
N ASN A 172 17.92 18.28 3.83
CA ASN A 172 18.90 17.30 4.28
C ASN A 172 18.78 17.01 5.77
N THR A 173 18.98 15.74 6.14
CA THR A 173 19.11 15.28 7.54
C THR A 173 20.11 16.17 8.30
N PRO A 174 19.83 16.59 9.54
CA PRO A 174 18.71 16.18 10.40
C PRO A 174 17.44 17.05 10.27
N ALA A 175 17.41 18.02 9.35
CA ALA A 175 16.22 18.82 9.12
C ALA A 175 15.15 17.97 8.39
N ARG A 176 13.89 18.18 8.75
CA ARG A 176 12.76 17.42 8.20
C ARG A 176 11.62 18.36 7.84
N VAL A 177 10.80 17.96 6.89
CA VAL A 177 9.52 18.59 6.60
C VAL A 177 8.38 17.65 6.99
N GLN A 178 7.34 18.18 7.62
CA GLN A 178 6.11 17.44 7.89
C GLN A 178 5.24 17.47 6.64
N LEU A 179 4.86 16.29 6.15
CA LEU A 179 4.01 16.14 4.97
C LEU A 179 2.53 16.04 5.34
N ALA A 180 2.24 15.33 6.42
CA ALA A 180 0.87 15.13 6.89
C ALA A 180 0.81 14.92 8.41
N GLY A 181 -0.38 15.08 8.98
CA GLY A 181 -0.65 14.78 10.39
C GLY A 181 -2.08 14.26 10.59
N LEU A 182 -2.25 13.39 11.58
CA LEU A 182 -3.53 12.80 11.96
C LEU A 182 -3.72 12.91 13.48
N GLY A 183 -4.89 13.35 13.92
CA GLY A 183 -5.28 13.31 15.33
C GLY A 183 -6.21 12.14 15.58
N ILE A 184 -5.73 11.09 16.24
CA ILE A 184 -6.48 9.86 16.50
C ILE A 184 -6.88 9.79 17.96
N PHE A 185 -8.16 9.58 18.21
CA PHE A 185 -8.69 9.36 19.55
C PHE A 185 -9.01 7.89 19.77
N ILE A 186 -8.50 7.33 20.87
CA ILE A 186 -8.71 5.96 21.31
C ILE A 186 -9.60 5.97 22.57
N PRO A 187 -10.78 5.33 22.53
CA PRO A 187 -11.68 5.26 23.68
C PRO A 187 -11.07 4.59 24.92
N THR A 188 -11.43 5.09 26.11
CA THR A 188 -10.98 4.57 27.42
C THR A 188 -11.41 3.14 27.71
N ALA A 189 -12.49 2.66 27.09
CA ALA A 189 -12.98 1.30 27.25
C ALA A 189 -11.99 0.22 26.73
N ASN A 190 -11.02 0.60 25.89
CA ASN A 190 -10.14 -0.34 25.19
C ASN A 190 -8.65 -0.19 25.57
N ASN A 191 -8.32 0.13 26.82
CA ASN A 191 -6.95 0.47 27.18
C ASN A 191 -5.93 -0.67 26.90
N GLY A 192 -4.86 -0.36 26.15
CA GLY A 192 -3.63 -1.18 26.11
C GLY A 192 -3.50 -2.21 24.98
N ASN A 193 -4.55 -2.52 24.21
CA ASN A 193 -4.50 -3.51 23.13
C ASN A 193 -4.96 -3.00 21.76
N ASN A 194 -5.12 -1.67 21.59
CA ASN A 194 -5.53 -1.11 20.31
C ASN A 194 -4.41 -1.21 19.28
N ARG A 195 -4.83 -1.38 18.03
CA ARG A 195 -3.93 -1.34 16.88
C ARG A 195 -4.35 -0.18 15.98
N VAL A 196 -3.37 0.59 15.54
CA VAL A 196 -3.59 1.66 14.56
C VAL A 196 -2.89 1.25 13.28
N GLN A 197 -3.69 0.93 12.27
CA GLN A 197 -3.23 0.69 10.93
C GLN A 197 -2.96 2.02 10.25
N LEU A 198 -1.72 2.25 9.84
CA LEU A 198 -1.27 3.47 9.17
C LEU A 198 -0.88 3.16 7.73
N LYS A 199 -1.33 4.00 6.80
CA LYS A 199 -0.99 3.90 5.37
C LYS A 199 -0.57 5.25 4.85
N ALA A 200 0.42 5.27 3.98
CA ALA A 200 0.76 6.47 3.24
C ALA A 200 1.04 6.18 1.77
N THR A 201 0.76 7.18 0.94
CA THR A 201 1.17 7.26 -0.47
C THR A 201 1.76 8.66 -0.68
N ILE A 202 3.02 8.74 -1.12
CA ILE A 202 3.72 10.01 -1.34
C ILE A 202 4.38 9.99 -2.71
N GLY A 203 3.97 10.87 -3.62
CA GLY A 203 4.69 11.09 -4.87
C GLY A 203 5.90 12.02 -4.71
N VAL A 204 7.04 11.56 -5.19
CA VAL A 204 8.34 12.21 -5.07
C VAL A 204 8.98 12.30 -6.45
N GLN A 205 9.66 13.41 -6.68
CA GLN A 205 10.42 13.64 -7.89
C GLN A 205 11.88 13.89 -7.55
N LEU A 206 12.76 13.31 -8.35
CA LEU A 206 14.16 13.69 -8.38
C LEU A 206 14.36 14.99 -9.17
N VAL A 207 15.06 15.95 -8.56
CA VAL A 207 15.55 17.16 -9.20
C VAL A 207 17.01 16.93 -9.59
N PRO A 208 17.34 16.83 -10.90
CA PRO A 208 18.72 16.60 -11.34
C PRO A 208 19.70 17.65 -10.80
N PRO A 209 21.00 17.32 -10.65
CA PRO A 209 21.73 16.32 -11.44
C PRO A 209 22.24 15.09 -10.66
N ALA A 210 21.82 14.87 -9.42
CA ALA A 210 22.38 13.81 -8.57
C ALA A 210 21.28 12.87 -8.05
N SER A 211 21.61 11.59 -7.88
CA SER A 211 20.75 10.60 -7.22
C SER A 211 20.62 10.94 -5.73
N SER A 212 19.53 10.51 -5.11
CA SER A 212 19.19 10.90 -3.75
C SER A 212 18.34 9.85 -3.05
N SER A 213 18.59 9.68 -1.76
CA SER A 213 17.75 8.91 -0.86
C SER A 213 16.86 9.83 -0.03
N SER A 214 15.60 9.44 0.17
CA SER A 214 14.67 10.11 1.07
C SER A 214 14.13 9.14 2.10
N LEU A 215 14.23 9.51 3.38
CA LEU A 215 13.78 8.74 4.52
C LEU A 215 12.45 9.30 5.03
N PHE A 216 11.42 8.47 4.96
CA PHE A 216 10.12 8.73 5.55
C PHE A 216 10.07 8.23 6.97
N ARG A 217 9.46 9.00 7.86
CA ARG A 217 9.28 8.62 9.27
C ARG A 217 7.87 8.93 9.73
N ILE A 218 7.31 8.04 10.53
CA ILE A 218 6.07 8.27 11.27
C ILE A 218 6.39 8.41 12.75
N PHE A 219 5.89 9.48 13.35
CA PHE A 219 5.93 9.71 14.79
C PHE A 219 4.53 9.61 15.38
N ARG A 220 4.43 9.03 16.58
CA ARG A 220 3.28 9.16 17.49
C ARG A 220 3.73 10.00 18.68
N ASP A 221 3.05 11.13 18.92
CA ASP A 221 3.31 12.03 20.05
C ASP A 221 4.78 12.46 20.17
N GLY A 222 5.45 12.63 19.02
CA GLY A 222 6.87 12.97 18.93
C GLY A 222 7.85 11.79 19.02
N GLY A 223 7.39 10.59 19.37
CA GLY A 223 8.18 9.36 19.35
C GLY A 223 8.12 8.66 18.00
N GLU A 224 9.25 8.29 17.42
CA GLU A 224 9.28 7.55 16.15
C GLU A 224 8.76 6.12 16.34
N ILE A 225 7.88 5.69 15.44
CA ILE A 225 7.30 4.33 15.48
C ILE A 225 7.54 3.54 14.19
N PHE A 226 7.91 4.22 13.11
CA PHE A 226 8.17 3.61 11.81
C PHE A 226 9.06 4.52 10.97
N ASN A 227 9.90 3.92 10.14
CA ASN A 227 10.61 4.61 9.08
C ASN A 227 10.78 3.68 7.87
N THR A 228 10.98 4.28 6.70
CA THR A 228 11.29 3.57 5.45
C THR A 228 11.97 4.51 4.47
N GLU A 229 12.78 3.97 3.57
CA GLU A 229 13.59 4.75 2.64
C GLU A 229 13.20 4.47 1.19
N ILE A 230 13.30 5.50 0.35
CA ILE A 230 13.33 5.36 -1.09
C ILE A 230 14.64 5.91 -1.64
N PHE A 231 15.08 5.32 -2.74
CA PHE A 231 16.17 5.83 -3.56
C PHE A 231 15.63 6.28 -4.92
N LEU A 232 16.15 7.39 -5.42
CA LEU A 232 15.85 7.93 -6.74
C LEU A 232 17.14 8.13 -7.54
N ASP A 233 17.20 7.59 -8.76
CA ASP A 233 18.40 7.59 -9.61
C ASP A 233 18.38 8.73 -10.65
N LYS A 234 19.46 9.50 -10.71
CA LYS A 234 19.67 10.54 -11.74
C LYS A 234 19.70 10.01 -13.17
N VAL A 235 20.06 8.74 -13.37
CA VAL A 235 20.15 8.15 -14.72
C VAL A 235 18.75 7.91 -15.28
N ILE A 236 17.78 7.65 -14.39
CA ILE A 236 16.43 7.22 -14.71
C ILE A 236 15.44 8.43 -14.61
N LEU A 237 15.83 9.51 -13.92
CA LEU A 237 15.08 10.78 -13.76
C LEU A 237 13.67 10.57 -13.18
N ASP A 238 13.66 10.06 -11.95
CA ASP A 238 12.51 9.37 -11.38
C ASP A 238 11.38 10.30 -10.93
N ASN A 239 10.16 9.95 -11.35
CA ASN A 239 8.92 10.33 -10.68
C ASN A 239 8.33 9.05 -10.10
N ASN A 240 8.46 8.85 -8.79
CA ASN A 240 8.00 7.64 -8.13
C ASN A 240 7.07 7.98 -6.99
N SER A 241 6.10 7.10 -6.72
CA SER A 241 5.39 7.13 -5.45
C SER A 241 5.95 6.10 -4.49
N SER A 242 6.05 6.51 -3.23
CA SER A 242 6.32 5.62 -2.10
C SER A 242 5.01 5.33 -1.40
N SER A 243 4.59 4.08 -1.44
CA SER A 243 3.48 3.59 -0.64
C SER A 243 3.98 2.63 0.43
N PHE A 244 3.44 2.75 1.64
CA PHE A 244 3.79 1.86 2.74
C PHE A 244 2.67 1.73 3.77
N HIS A 245 2.74 0.65 4.52
CA HIS A 245 1.77 0.21 5.50
C HIS A 245 2.49 -0.25 6.78
N THR A 246 2.04 0.25 7.92
CA THR A 246 2.56 -0.17 9.23
C THR A 246 1.48 -0.20 10.29
N ILE A 247 1.75 -0.93 11.37
CA ILE A 247 0.82 -1.11 12.47
C ILE A 247 1.48 -0.61 13.75
N ASP A 248 0.83 0.34 14.40
CA ASP A 248 1.19 0.76 15.74
C ASP A 248 0.43 -0.09 16.77
N PHE A 249 1.17 -0.76 17.65
CA PHE A 249 0.63 -1.71 18.62
C PHE A 249 0.51 -1.10 20.01
N ASN A 250 -0.42 -1.66 20.79
CA ASN A 250 -0.62 -1.36 22.21
C ASN A 250 -0.81 0.13 22.48
N VAL A 251 -1.54 0.81 21.59
CA VAL A 251 -1.77 2.24 21.70
C VAL A 251 -2.74 2.48 22.86
N SER A 252 -2.33 3.32 23.80
CA SER A 252 -3.10 3.65 25.00
C SER A 252 -4.41 4.38 24.65
N ALA A 253 -5.35 4.40 25.58
CA ALA A 253 -6.50 5.30 25.45
C ALA A 253 -6.07 6.77 25.51
N GLY A 254 -6.78 7.64 24.79
CA GLY A 254 -6.50 9.08 24.74
C GLY A 254 -6.42 9.63 23.32
N PHE A 255 -6.01 10.90 23.23
CA PHE A 255 -5.75 11.56 21.95
C PHE A 255 -4.26 11.46 21.62
N HIS A 256 -3.97 10.97 20.41
CA HIS A 256 -2.63 10.76 19.90
C HIS A 256 -2.46 11.51 18.58
N VAL A 257 -1.30 12.14 18.39
CA VAL A 257 -0.95 12.82 17.14
C VAL A 257 0.05 11.99 16.37
N TYR A 258 -0.34 11.57 15.18
CA TYR A 258 0.55 10.94 14.21
C TYR A 258 1.06 11.99 13.23
N THR A 259 2.36 11.99 12.95
CA THR A 259 2.96 12.88 11.93
C THR A 259 3.80 12.08 10.97
N LEU A 260 3.63 12.36 9.68
CA LEU A 260 4.47 11.83 8.61
C LEU A 260 5.47 12.92 8.19
N THR A 261 6.75 12.58 8.22
CA THR A 261 7.84 13.49 7.85
C THR A 261 8.74 12.86 6.81
N VAL A 262 9.49 13.69 6.10
CA VAL A 262 10.53 13.26 5.18
C VAL A 262 11.80 14.10 5.36
N GLU A 263 12.95 13.45 5.21
CA GLU A 263 14.28 14.07 5.15
C GLU A 263 15.12 13.38 4.08
N GLN A 264 16.07 14.11 3.51
CA GLN A 264 17.02 13.58 2.55
C GLN A 264 18.24 13.02 3.29
N THR A 265 18.58 11.75 3.06
CA THR A 265 19.71 11.06 3.72
C THR A 265 20.97 11.01 2.87
N SER A 266 20.84 11.21 1.56
CA SER A 266 21.96 11.27 0.61
C SER A 266 21.64 12.22 -0.56
N GLY A 267 22.67 12.74 -1.23
CA GLY A 267 22.52 13.70 -2.34
C GLY A 267 22.71 15.17 -1.92
N PRO A 268 22.87 16.09 -2.89
CA PRO A 268 22.99 17.53 -2.63
C PRO A 268 21.66 18.13 -2.15
N PRO A 269 21.67 19.23 -1.37
CA PRO A 269 20.43 19.84 -0.89
C PRO A 269 19.40 20.10 -1.99
N MET A 270 18.14 19.77 -1.71
CA MET A 270 17.01 19.98 -2.64
C MET A 270 17.11 19.16 -3.94
N SER A 271 17.82 18.02 -3.94
CA SER A 271 17.78 17.07 -5.06
C SER A 271 16.50 16.25 -5.11
N THR A 272 15.65 16.30 -4.10
CA THR A 272 14.33 15.68 -4.11
C THR A 272 13.26 16.64 -3.65
N GLN A 273 12.07 16.49 -4.24
CA GLN A 273 10.90 17.24 -3.87
C GLN A 273 9.66 16.36 -3.86
N VAL A 274 8.75 16.62 -2.92
CA VAL A 274 7.43 16.02 -2.93
C VAL A 274 6.59 16.76 -3.95
N ILE A 275 6.15 16.01 -4.96
CA ILE A 275 5.25 16.47 -6.01
C ILE A 275 3.89 15.83 -5.89
N GLY A 276 3.59 15.14 -4.77
CA GLY A 276 2.38 14.38 -4.51
C GLY A 276 1.99 13.29 -5.52
N PRO A 277 0.93 12.52 -5.24
CA PRO A 277 -0.06 12.76 -4.20
C PRO A 277 0.50 12.65 -2.78
N ILE A 278 -0.09 13.34 -1.80
CA ILE A 278 0.20 13.13 -0.37
C ILE A 278 -1.06 12.59 0.28
N VAL A 279 -1.03 11.31 0.67
CA VAL A 279 -2.13 10.64 1.38
C VAL A 279 -1.58 9.96 2.62
N PHE A 280 -2.19 10.21 3.78
CA PHE A 280 -1.87 9.55 5.03
C PHE A 280 -3.16 9.20 5.77
N SER A 281 -3.36 7.93 6.12
CA SER A 281 -4.54 7.45 6.83
C SER A 281 -4.18 6.62 8.07
N GLY A 282 -5.12 6.55 9.00
CA GLY A 282 -5.04 5.84 10.26
C GLY A 282 -6.38 5.23 10.65
N LEU A 283 -6.43 3.90 10.70
CA LEU A 283 -7.60 3.11 11.08
C LEU A 283 -7.35 2.45 12.44
N VAL A 284 -8.17 2.78 13.43
CA VAL A 284 -8.07 2.20 14.77
C VAL A 284 -8.98 0.99 14.86
N ILE A 285 -8.38 -0.15 15.18
CA ILE A 285 -9.07 -1.42 15.31
C ILE A 285 -8.97 -1.87 16.78
N GLY A 286 -10.13 -2.05 17.39
CA GLY A 286 -10.30 -2.49 18.77
C GLY A 286 -10.24 -4.02 18.92
N VAL A 287 -10.33 -4.49 20.16
CA VAL A 287 -10.23 -5.90 20.52
C VAL A 287 -11.57 -6.62 20.73
N ASP A 288 -12.69 -5.88 20.80
CA ASP A 288 -13.99 -6.47 21.13
C ASP A 288 -14.76 -6.94 19.88
N THR A 289 -14.89 -8.26 19.75
CA THR A 289 -15.60 -8.98 18.68
C THR A 289 -17.07 -9.22 19.01
N THR A 290 -17.83 -8.19 19.37
CA THR A 290 -19.29 -8.39 19.38
C THR A 290 -19.81 -8.21 17.97
N VAL A 291 -19.98 -9.32 17.26
CA VAL A 291 -20.69 -9.39 15.99
C VAL A 291 -22.05 -8.69 16.17
N ALA A 292 -22.21 -7.51 15.58
CA ALA A 292 -23.49 -6.82 15.58
C ALA A 292 -24.42 -7.57 14.61
N THR A 293 -25.74 -7.57 14.81
CA THR A 293 -26.68 -8.29 13.94
C THR A 293 -27.25 -7.44 12.80
N ASN A 294 -26.95 -6.14 12.75
CA ASN A 294 -27.65 -5.16 11.91
C ASN A 294 -26.70 -4.44 10.93
N GLN A 295 -25.62 -5.08 10.47
CA GLN A 295 -24.56 -4.45 9.67
C GLN A 295 -24.34 -5.17 8.34
N ASN A 296 -24.22 -4.43 7.24
CA ASN A 296 -23.99 -5.03 5.92
C ASN A 296 -22.58 -5.62 5.78
N ASN A 297 -21.60 -4.95 6.40
CA ASN A 297 -20.22 -5.40 6.51
C ASN A 297 -19.73 -5.08 7.92
N GLN A 298 -18.90 -5.94 8.51
CA GLN A 298 -18.24 -5.67 9.77
C GLN A 298 -16.85 -6.28 9.79
N VAL A 299 -15.99 -5.75 10.66
CA VAL A 299 -14.72 -6.40 10.96
C VAL A 299 -15.00 -7.63 11.82
N LEU A 300 -14.69 -8.81 11.31
CA LEU A 300 -14.85 -10.06 12.05
C LEU A 300 -13.63 -10.35 12.92
N ASP A 301 -12.44 -10.09 12.36
CA ASP A 301 -11.17 -10.22 13.05
C ASP A 301 -10.13 -9.34 12.34
N TYR A 302 -9.09 -9.00 13.08
CA TYR A 302 -7.94 -8.30 12.56
C TYR A 302 -6.69 -8.80 13.27
N ASN A 303 -5.65 -9.11 12.50
CA ASN A 303 -4.35 -9.42 13.07
C ASN A 303 -3.21 -8.98 12.18
N ALA A 304 -2.07 -8.69 12.79
CA ALA A 304 -0.88 -8.27 12.08
C ALA A 304 0.39 -8.80 12.73
N SER A 305 1.42 -8.98 11.91
CA SER A 305 2.78 -9.21 12.41
C SER A 305 3.28 -7.96 13.12
N VAL A 306 4.04 -8.14 14.21
CA VAL A 306 4.78 -7.03 14.84
C VAL A 306 5.76 -6.44 13.80
N PRO A 307 5.76 -5.12 13.55
CA PRO A 307 6.65 -4.52 12.58
C PRO A 307 8.10 -4.73 12.98
N ARG A 308 8.91 -5.18 12.04
CA ARG A 308 10.38 -5.12 12.18
C ARG A 308 10.86 -3.81 11.57
N SER A 309 11.42 -2.90 12.36
CA SER A 309 11.95 -1.61 11.88
C SER A 309 13.31 -1.74 11.15
N VAL A 310 13.67 -0.75 10.32
CA VAL A 310 14.88 -0.65 9.46
C VAL A 310 16.20 -0.67 10.24
N GLN A 311 16.17 -0.48 11.56
CA GLN A 311 17.38 -0.31 12.38
C GLN A 311 18.18 -1.61 12.63
N VAL A 312 17.98 -2.67 11.85
CA VAL A 312 18.76 -3.91 11.96
C VAL A 312 19.71 -4.07 10.78
N THR A 313 20.49 -3.04 10.46
CA THR A 313 21.67 -3.18 9.60
C THR A 313 22.67 -4.22 10.12
N GLU A 314 22.57 -4.58 11.41
CA GLU A 314 23.40 -5.60 12.06
C GLU A 314 22.96 -7.05 11.79
N ASN A 315 21.76 -7.30 11.24
CA ASN A 315 21.30 -8.67 10.94
C ASN A 315 20.32 -8.73 9.74
N PRO A 316 20.80 -8.42 8.52
CA PRO A 316 19.98 -8.52 7.33
C PRO A 316 19.54 -9.96 7.02
N LEU A 317 18.37 -10.11 6.39
CA LEU A 317 17.89 -11.41 5.91
C LEU A 317 18.24 -11.58 4.42
N ILE A 318 19.09 -12.54 4.09
CA ILE A 318 19.48 -12.79 2.69
C ILE A 318 18.30 -13.32 1.88
N ILE A 319 18.06 -12.72 0.71
CA ILE A 319 17.03 -13.17 -0.21
C ILE A 319 17.55 -14.39 -1.00
N PRO A 320 16.89 -15.56 -0.89
CA PRO A 320 17.29 -16.75 -1.61
C PRO A 320 16.83 -16.70 -3.08
N VAL A 321 17.48 -17.50 -3.93
CA VAL A 321 17.08 -17.70 -5.33
C VAL A 321 16.02 -18.81 -5.42
N THR A 322 15.05 -18.64 -6.30
CA THR A 322 14.01 -19.64 -6.62
C THR A 322 14.65 -21.01 -6.92
N PRO A 323 14.08 -22.13 -6.41
CA PRO A 323 12.78 -22.24 -5.72
C PRO A 323 12.85 -22.05 -4.20
N SER A 324 14.00 -21.67 -3.65
CA SER A 324 14.12 -21.40 -2.21
C SER A 324 13.46 -20.07 -1.87
N ARG A 325 12.74 -20.02 -0.74
CA ARG A 325 11.95 -18.86 -0.32
C ARG A 325 12.32 -18.47 1.11
N LEU A 326 12.37 -17.17 1.36
CA LEU A 326 12.50 -16.60 2.69
C LEU A 326 11.12 -16.18 3.19
N GLN A 327 10.67 -16.73 4.32
CA GLN A 327 9.47 -16.26 5.00
C GLN A 327 9.79 -14.97 5.76
N LEU A 328 9.03 -13.91 5.48
CA LEU A 328 9.27 -12.58 6.04
C LEU A 328 8.36 -12.29 7.23
N ALA A 329 7.08 -12.61 7.09
CA ALA A 329 6.06 -12.34 8.10
C ALA A 329 4.95 -13.38 8.04
N GLY A 330 4.25 -13.54 9.16
CA GLY A 330 3.03 -14.32 9.25
C GLY A 330 2.03 -13.66 10.19
N THR A 331 0.76 -13.87 9.91
CA THR A 331 -0.37 -13.46 10.76
C THR A 331 -1.46 -14.52 10.68
N GLY A 332 -2.34 -14.58 11.68
CA GLY A 332 -3.45 -15.52 11.69
C GLY A 332 -4.73 -14.83 12.09
N VAL A 333 -5.82 -15.17 11.42
CA VAL A 333 -7.15 -14.60 11.67
C VAL A 333 -8.18 -15.70 11.85
N PHE A 334 -9.17 -15.45 12.69
CA PHE A 334 -10.29 -16.33 12.94
C PHE A 334 -11.54 -15.84 12.23
N ILE A 335 -12.14 -16.71 11.42
CA ILE A 335 -13.42 -16.43 10.78
C ILE A 335 -14.51 -17.16 11.55
N PRO A 336 -15.48 -16.46 12.15
CA PRO A 336 -16.55 -17.11 12.90
C PRO A 336 -17.40 -18.02 11.98
N PRO A 337 -17.95 -19.13 12.51
CA PRO A 337 -18.85 -20.02 11.75
C PRO A 337 -20.12 -19.35 11.24
N ILE A 338 -20.55 -18.29 11.91
CA ILE A 338 -21.73 -17.49 11.58
C ILE A 338 -21.33 -16.03 11.69
N PRO A 339 -21.67 -15.19 10.69
CA PRO A 339 -22.43 -15.51 9.47
C PRO A 339 -21.65 -16.37 8.46
N THR A 340 -22.34 -17.28 7.78
CA THR A 340 -21.77 -18.05 6.66
C THR A 340 -21.85 -17.22 5.38
N GLY A 341 -20.75 -17.04 4.64
CA GLY A 341 -20.82 -16.31 3.38
C GLY A 341 -19.49 -15.81 2.87
N ALA A 342 -19.55 -14.85 1.93
CA ALA A 342 -18.45 -14.30 1.15
C ALA A 342 -17.47 -13.44 1.99
N ASN A 343 -16.86 -14.05 3.01
CA ASN A 343 -15.81 -13.46 3.82
C ASN A 343 -14.63 -13.09 2.92
N ARG A 344 -14.13 -11.88 3.10
CA ARG A 344 -12.93 -11.39 2.44
C ARG A 344 -11.86 -11.13 3.49
N VAL A 345 -10.62 -11.49 3.18
CA VAL A 345 -9.48 -11.12 3.99
C VAL A 345 -8.62 -10.17 3.17
N GLN A 346 -8.57 -8.90 3.59
CA GLN A 346 -7.69 -7.92 3.02
C GLN A 346 -6.30 -8.07 3.63
N LEU A 347 -5.33 -8.38 2.78
CA LEU A 347 -3.94 -8.60 3.16
C LEU A 347 -3.11 -7.41 2.69
N GLN A 348 -2.35 -6.81 3.60
CA GLN A 348 -1.49 -5.67 3.31
C GLN A 348 -0.14 -5.83 3.98
N GLY A 349 0.93 -5.46 3.29
CA GLY A 349 2.26 -5.58 3.82
C GLY A 349 3.23 -4.56 3.27
N THR A 350 4.37 -4.43 3.93
CA THR A 350 5.49 -3.61 3.48
C THR A 350 6.78 -4.38 3.72
N ILE A 351 7.68 -4.32 2.74
CA ILE A 351 8.99 -4.95 2.78
C ILE A 351 10.00 -3.88 2.39
N GLY A 352 10.94 -3.57 3.28
CA GLY A 352 12.13 -2.81 2.93
C GLY A 352 13.29 -3.75 2.60
N CYS A 353 13.81 -3.63 1.40
CA CYS A 353 14.89 -4.45 0.88
C CYS A 353 16.02 -3.61 0.32
N ARG A 354 17.20 -4.20 0.21
CA ARG A 354 18.37 -3.63 -0.42
C ARG A 354 18.90 -4.57 -1.47
N GLY A 355 19.16 -4.06 -2.67
CA GLY A 355 19.83 -4.79 -3.73
C GLY A 355 21.34 -4.80 -3.53
N PHE A 356 22.00 -5.85 -3.99
CA PHE A 356 23.46 -5.87 -4.10
C PHE A 356 23.87 -5.75 -5.55
N SER A 357 24.96 -5.01 -5.80
CA SER A 357 25.61 -5.03 -7.10
C SER A 357 26.65 -6.13 -7.15
N ILE A 358 26.47 -7.11 -8.04
CA ILE A 358 27.47 -8.14 -8.33
C ILE A 358 27.72 -8.14 -9.85
N GLY A 359 28.81 -7.48 -10.27
CA GLY A 359 29.27 -7.47 -11.66
C GLY A 359 28.49 -6.51 -12.58
N SER A 360 28.38 -6.86 -13.86
CA SER A 360 27.75 -6.02 -14.90
C SER A 360 26.24 -6.20 -15.03
N ASN A 361 25.62 -7.06 -14.20
CA ASN A 361 24.18 -7.30 -14.22
C ASN A 361 23.50 -6.44 -13.16
N PHE A 362 22.76 -5.43 -13.60
CA PHE A 362 22.15 -4.42 -12.73
C PHE A 362 20.70 -4.70 -12.34
N TYR A 363 20.16 -5.88 -12.66
CA TYR A 363 18.72 -6.11 -12.55
C TYR A 363 18.41 -7.45 -11.93
N SER A 364 17.42 -7.42 -11.05
CA SER A 364 16.88 -8.58 -10.35
C SER A 364 15.37 -8.40 -10.28
N GLN A 365 14.63 -9.49 -10.43
CA GLN A 365 13.22 -9.48 -10.06
C GLN A 365 13.07 -10.26 -8.77
N LEU A 366 12.35 -9.65 -7.83
CA LEU A 366 11.83 -10.33 -6.67
C LEU A 366 10.48 -10.91 -7.02
N ARG A 367 10.21 -12.10 -6.49
CA ARG A 367 8.86 -12.66 -6.47
C ARG A 367 8.40 -12.65 -5.03
N ILE A 368 7.31 -11.93 -4.78
CA ILE A 368 6.63 -11.93 -3.50
C ILE A 368 5.40 -12.80 -3.62
N ARG A 369 5.21 -13.67 -2.62
CA ARG A 369 4.09 -14.60 -2.55
C ARG A 369 3.40 -14.51 -1.21
N ILE A 370 2.09 -14.73 -1.20
CA ILE A 370 1.31 -14.91 0.02
C ILE A 370 0.60 -16.26 -0.04
N PHE A 371 0.68 -16.97 1.07
CA PHE A 371 0.06 -18.28 1.26
C PHE A 371 -1.02 -18.19 2.33
N ARG A 372 -2.15 -18.87 2.12
CA ARG A 372 -3.14 -19.23 3.14
C ARG A 372 -3.00 -20.72 3.45
N ASP A 373 -2.70 -21.06 4.69
CA ASP A 373 -2.57 -22.45 5.16
C ASP A 373 -1.67 -23.32 4.26
N GLY A 374 -0.60 -22.71 3.76
CA GLY A 374 0.36 -23.33 2.84
C GLY A 374 -0.03 -23.31 1.35
N GLY A 375 -1.27 -22.94 0.99
CA GLY A 375 -1.71 -22.75 -0.39
C GLY A 375 -1.43 -21.33 -0.90
N GLU A 376 -0.88 -21.20 -2.11
CA GLU A 376 -0.60 -19.88 -2.71
C GLU A 376 -1.88 -19.17 -3.13
N ILE A 377 -2.03 -17.91 -2.71
CA ILE A 377 -3.17 -17.06 -3.08
C ILE A 377 -2.75 -15.76 -3.78
N PHE A 378 -1.46 -15.44 -3.75
CA PHE A 378 -0.90 -14.27 -4.42
C PHE A 378 0.54 -14.54 -4.82
N ASN A 379 0.91 -14.04 -5.99
CA ASN A 379 2.22 -14.14 -6.58
C ASN A 379 2.41 -12.98 -7.54
N ALA A 380 3.41 -12.14 -7.28
CA ALA A 380 3.68 -10.99 -8.10
C ALA A 380 5.18 -10.71 -8.21
N PRO A 381 5.65 -10.30 -9.40
CA PRO A 381 7.01 -9.82 -9.62
C PRO A 381 7.14 -8.35 -9.19
N TYR A 382 8.31 -8.02 -8.66
CA TYR A 382 8.72 -6.68 -8.28
C TYR A 382 10.14 -6.45 -8.77
N ALA A 383 10.38 -5.32 -9.42
CA ALA A 383 11.72 -4.95 -9.84
C ALA A 383 12.60 -4.66 -8.61
N LEU A 384 13.80 -5.22 -8.60
CA LEU A 384 14.88 -4.89 -7.69
C LEU A 384 16.10 -4.49 -8.53
N ILE A 385 16.42 -3.21 -8.52
CA ILE A 385 17.61 -2.74 -9.22
C ILE A 385 18.82 -3.00 -8.35
N SER A 386 19.85 -3.61 -8.94
CA SER A 386 21.13 -3.90 -8.31
C SER A 386 21.98 -2.62 -8.27
N GLN A 387 21.65 -1.77 -7.30
CA GLN A 387 22.50 -0.73 -6.75
C GLN A 387 22.36 -0.85 -5.21
N ILE A 388 23.35 -0.43 -4.42
CA ILE A 388 23.37 -0.59 -2.95
C ILE A 388 22.35 0.36 -2.29
N ASN A 389 21.09 0.24 -2.66
CA ASN A 389 20.02 1.19 -2.42
C ASN A 389 18.88 0.48 -1.70
N PHE A 390 18.17 1.25 -0.88
CA PHE A 390 16.99 0.80 -0.17
C PHE A 390 15.75 1.02 -1.02
N PHE A 391 14.90 0.01 -1.06
CA PHE A 391 13.60 0.02 -1.72
C PHE A 391 12.52 -0.34 -0.71
N THR A 392 11.40 0.37 -0.80
CA THR A 392 10.20 0.05 -0.04
C THR A 392 9.19 -0.57 -1.00
N ILE A 393 8.81 -1.81 -0.75
CA ILE A 393 7.80 -2.53 -1.53
C ILE A 393 6.52 -2.60 -0.70
N SER A 394 5.42 -2.10 -1.27
CA SER A 394 4.08 -2.29 -0.74
C SER A 394 3.42 -3.48 -1.43
N VAL A 395 2.67 -4.27 -0.64
CA VAL A 395 1.97 -5.46 -1.10
C VAL A 395 0.52 -5.37 -0.66
N GLN A 396 -0.41 -5.60 -1.57
CA GLN A 396 -1.82 -5.76 -1.24
C GLN A 396 -2.47 -6.84 -2.11
N THR A 397 -3.30 -7.66 -1.48
CA THR A 397 -4.18 -8.61 -2.17
C THR A 397 -5.43 -8.87 -1.33
N ILE A 398 -6.46 -9.47 -1.93
CA ILE A 398 -7.69 -9.87 -1.26
C ILE A 398 -7.88 -11.37 -1.45
N ASP A 399 -8.11 -12.06 -0.34
CA ASP A 399 -8.53 -13.46 -0.33
C ASP A 399 -10.04 -13.53 -0.20
N PHE A 400 -10.70 -14.24 -1.12
CA PHE A 400 -12.16 -14.28 -1.23
C PHE A 400 -12.72 -15.62 -0.76
N ASN A 401 -13.95 -15.58 -0.25
CA ASN A 401 -14.73 -16.75 0.15
C ASN A 401 -13.98 -17.65 1.13
N VAL A 402 -13.28 -17.02 2.07
CA VAL A 402 -12.50 -17.73 3.07
C VAL A 402 -13.45 -18.47 4.01
N SER A 403 -13.18 -19.76 4.21
CA SER A 403 -13.99 -20.62 5.06
C SER A 403 -13.98 -20.15 6.51
N PRO A 404 -14.97 -20.55 7.33
CA PRO A 404 -14.85 -20.39 8.77
C PRO A 404 -13.63 -21.09 9.35
N HIS A 405 -13.31 -20.75 10.59
CA HIS A 405 -12.17 -21.19 11.42
C HIS A 405 -10.92 -20.34 11.26
N PHE A 406 -9.86 -20.79 11.93
CA PHE A 406 -8.58 -20.11 11.97
C PHE A 406 -7.80 -20.38 10.68
N HIS A 407 -7.30 -19.29 10.09
CA HIS A 407 -6.49 -19.31 8.89
C HIS A 407 -5.16 -18.60 9.15
N THR A 408 -4.08 -19.16 8.61
CA THR A 408 -2.73 -18.61 8.70
C THR A 408 -2.30 -18.04 7.37
N TYR A 409 -1.77 -16.82 7.39
CA TYR A 409 -1.23 -16.13 6.24
C TYR A 409 0.27 -15.93 6.40
N THR A 410 1.04 -16.27 5.37
CA THR A 410 2.50 -16.08 5.35
C THR A 410 2.95 -15.38 4.09
N MET A 411 3.79 -14.35 4.24
CA MET A 411 4.41 -13.63 3.14
C MET A 411 5.86 -14.09 2.96
N THR A 412 6.24 -14.41 1.72
CA THR A 412 7.59 -14.86 1.37
C THR A 412 8.18 -14.05 0.23
N VAL A 413 9.51 -14.00 0.16
CA VAL A 413 10.27 -13.41 -0.95
C VAL A 413 11.31 -14.41 -1.48
N GLU A 414 11.54 -14.36 -2.78
CA GLU A 414 12.61 -15.06 -3.50
C GLU A 414 13.05 -14.22 -4.71
N ALA A 415 14.24 -14.49 -5.25
CA ALA A 415 14.70 -13.89 -6.49
C ALA A 415 14.56 -14.87 -7.68
N ILE A 416 14.05 -14.39 -8.83
CA ILE A 416 13.64 -15.26 -9.95
C ILE A 416 14.59 -15.31 -11.15
N ASP A 417 15.47 -14.31 -11.34
CA ASP A 417 16.28 -14.19 -12.56
C ASP A 417 17.77 -13.94 -12.29
N ILE A 418 18.43 -14.77 -11.48
CA ILE A 418 19.83 -14.49 -11.09
C ILE A 418 20.70 -15.75 -11.08
N ALA A 419 21.85 -15.63 -11.74
CA ALA A 419 22.88 -16.67 -11.86
C ALA A 419 23.81 -16.79 -10.63
N THR A 420 23.60 -16.02 -9.55
CA THR A 420 24.48 -16.05 -8.35
C THR A 420 23.70 -15.89 -7.04
N VAL A 421 24.27 -16.42 -5.96
CA VAL A 421 23.80 -16.32 -4.57
C VAL A 421 24.14 -14.93 -4.01
N ASN A 422 23.28 -14.34 -3.16
CA ASN A 422 23.41 -13.02 -2.50
C ASN A 422 23.02 -11.79 -3.34
N THR A 423 21.75 -11.69 -3.72
CA THR A 423 21.27 -10.70 -4.72
C THR A 423 20.60 -9.49 -4.09
N GLY A 424 20.15 -9.67 -2.87
CA GLY A 424 19.69 -8.61 -2.01
C GLY A 424 19.40 -9.18 -0.64
N GLU A 425 18.92 -8.28 0.20
CA GLU A 425 18.57 -8.59 1.57
C GLU A 425 17.32 -7.82 1.97
N VAL A 426 16.58 -8.37 2.92
CA VAL A 426 15.52 -7.68 3.64
C VAL A 426 16.11 -7.12 4.92
N ILE A 427 16.02 -5.80 5.05
CA ILE A 427 16.53 -5.01 6.19
C ILE A 427 15.41 -4.37 7.01
N GLY A 428 14.18 -4.41 6.50
CA GLY A 428 13.03 -3.75 7.09
C GLY A 428 12.71 -2.42 6.38
N PRO A 429 11.49 -1.89 6.58
CA PRO A 429 10.50 -2.43 7.49
C PRO A 429 9.85 -3.73 6.98
N ILE A 430 9.41 -4.62 7.88
CA ILE A 430 8.62 -5.80 7.51
C ILE A 430 7.29 -5.76 8.25
N THR A 431 6.19 -5.75 7.50
CA THR A 431 4.82 -5.80 8.03
C THR A 431 3.92 -6.66 7.17
N LEU A 432 2.98 -7.37 7.80
CA LEU A 432 1.85 -8.05 7.18
C LEU A 432 0.64 -7.93 8.11
N SER A 433 -0.49 -7.46 7.60
CA SER A 433 -1.77 -7.45 8.28
C SER A 433 -2.84 -8.18 7.49
N ALA A 434 -3.85 -8.68 8.21
CA ALA A 434 -5.01 -9.36 7.69
C ALA A 434 -6.25 -8.76 8.38
N LEU A 435 -7.12 -8.13 7.58
CA LEU A 435 -8.41 -7.59 8.02
C LEU A 435 -9.52 -8.46 7.44
N VAL A 436 -10.26 -9.13 8.31
CA VAL A 436 -11.40 -9.97 7.92
C VAL A 436 -12.66 -9.11 7.87
N ILE A 437 -13.29 -9.08 6.70
CA ILE A 437 -14.55 -8.40 6.46
C ILE A 437 -15.55 -9.42 5.96
N GLY A 438 -16.66 -9.59 6.69
CA GLY A 438 -17.72 -10.53 6.31
C GLY A 438 -19.09 -9.88 6.26
N PRO A 439 -19.98 -10.37 5.38
CA PRO A 439 -21.38 -9.97 5.37
C PRO A 439 -22.11 -10.60 6.56
N LEU A 440 -23.17 -9.97 7.07
CA LEU A 440 -24.20 -10.70 7.79
C LEU A 440 -25.25 -11.20 6.80
N THR A 441 -25.63 -12.47 6.93
CA THR A 441 -26.88 -13.00 6.40
C THR A 441 -28.05 -12.19 7.00
N GLN A 442 -28.97 -11.74 6.15
CA GLN A 442 -30.30 -11.27 6.56
C GLN A 442 -31.03 -12.30 7.43
#